data_AF-A0A538Q046-F1
#
_entry.id   AF-A0A538Q046-F1
#
_cell.length_a   1.000
_cell.length_b   1.000
_cell.length_c   1.000
_cell.angle_alpha   90.00
_cell.angle_beta   90.00
_cell.angle_gamma   90.00
#
_symmetry.space_group_name_H-M   'P 1'
#
loop_
_entity.id
_entity.type
_entity.pdbx_description
1 polymer ?
#
loop_
_entity_poly.entity_id
_entity_poly.type
_entity_poly.pdbx_seq_one_letter_code
_entity_poly.pdbx_strand_id
1 'polypeptide(L)'
;MGRVSVALGIDLGTTNSVAAIATPTGVEFILGARGERVHPSVIAFPASGGVVVGTDAKRYRLSEPQHVVHSAKRFIGQNTRAPLVQLALTGVRYNVVEGPNQQPIVVVRDRRMTMPEISSHVLLHLKRAAERQLGTPVKDAVITVPANFTDGQRQATREAGRLAGLDVMRLINEPTAAALAYGFGQDREQMIAVFDFGGGTFDVSILQLDGEVFEVLASEGDFFLGGDDLDRALAENLASELHRISRVDPRPHAALMMKLMMGAEQIKMYLSDSEAAEGEIEGLDLPGGRVSTLPFSVTRAQFEAMIAGYVERTMAVTRQVLVAANIDPRMISDVLCVGGSTRIPMVRQQLAEIFRREPNISINPDEVVAQGAAIQAGSLTGDLTSGTGMGARDAVATAGHSPLARGTITLPEITAKRPVLLDVNPATLAIHTAGGFTERLLDKNAPIPIERSRVFTTSRDNQTRVEIDCCRGESRRYTDNEPLGTLLLDDLPPRPRGDLQIEVQFRVDADGILHVRASDLASGQQQEAHLQVLGAPVAPAGPASGVPDDKP
;
A
#
# COMPACT_ATOMS: atom_id res chain seq x y z
N MET A 1 -34.14 16.25 7.06
CA MET A 1 -32.67 16.38 7.06
C MET A 1 -32.09 15.00 6.81
N GLY A 2 -31.61 14.73 5.60
CA GLY A 2 -30.90 13.47 5.31
C GLY A 2 -29.63 13.42 6.16
N ARG A 3 -29.34 12.28 6.77
CA ARG A 3 -28.05 12.06 7.42
C ARG A 3 -26.98 12.19 6.35
N VAL A 4 -26.11 13.19 6.48
CA VAL A 4 -24.86 13.27 5.71
C VAL A 4 -24.06 12.02 6.07
N SER A 5 -23.85 11.12 5.10
CA SER A 5 -23.07 9.90 5.29
C SER A 5 -21.60 10.27 5.28
N VAL A 6 -20.96 10.27 6.45
CA VAL A 6 -19.54 10.59 6.56
C VAL A 6 -18.71 9.42 6.04
N ALA A 7 -17.93 9.67 4.99
CA ALA A 7 -16.97 8.73 4.44
C ALA A 7 -15.53 9.10 4.82
N LEU A 8 -14.75 8.12 5.28
CA LEU A 8 -13.34 8.30 5.61
C LEU A 8 -12.44 8.18 4.39
N GLY A 9 -11.47 9.08 4.26
CA GLY A 9 -10.26 8.83 3.51
C GLY A 9 -9.21 8.22 4.44
N ILE A 10 -8.71 7.03 4.11
CA ILE A 10 -7.72 6.33 4.93
C ILE A 10 -6.46 6.07 4.11
N ASP A 11 -5.35 6.63 4.57
CA ASP A 11 -4.02 6.16 4.20
C ASP A 11 -3.61 4.99 5.09
N LEU A 12 -3.65 3.77 4.55
CA LEU A 12 -3.23 2.57 5.26
C LEU A 12 -1.75 2.27 4.93
N GLY A 13 -0.81 2.96 5.57
CA GLY A 13 0.62 2.79 5.26
C GLY A 13 1.29 1.62 6.00
N THR A 14 2.50 1.26 5.53
CA THR A 14 3.31 0.16 6.09
C THR A 14 3.75 0.41 7.53
N THR A 15 4.17 1.64 7.83
CA THR A 15 4.71 2.04 9.14
C THR A 15 3.71 2.85 9.94
N ASN A 16 3.00 3.76 9.26
CA ASN A 16 2.00 4.63 9.84
C ASN A 16 0.75 4.65 8.96
N SER A 17 -0.37 5.03 9.54
CA SER A 17 -1.63 5.26 8.85
C SER A 17 -2.23 6.59 9.30
N VAL A 18 -2.95 7.24 8.41
CA VAL A 18 -3.62 8.53 8.65
C VAL A 18 -5.05 8.41 8.14
N ALA A 19 -6.00 9.02 8.85
CA ALA A 19 -7.37 9.10 8.38
C ALA A 19 -7.84 10.56 8.39
N ALA A 20 -8.70 10.90 7.43
CA ALA A 20 -9.28 12.22 7.32
C ALA A 20 -10.69 12.14 6.73
N ILE A 21 -11.46 13.22 6.87
CA ILE A 21 -12.76 13.40 6.23
C ILE A 21 -12.76 14.68 5.42
N ALA A 22 -13.47 14.66 4.30
CA ALA A 22 -13.79 15.89 3.58
C ALA A 22 -14.91 16.62 4.33
N THR A 23 -14.77 17.94 4.40
CA THR A 23 -15.76 18.87 4.91
C THR A 23 -16.00 19.96 3.86
N PRO A 24 -17.10 20.71 3.96
CA PRO A 24 -17.37 21.84 3.06
C PRO A 24 -16.27 22.91 3.04
N THR A 25 -15.45 22.99 4.10
CA THR A 25 -14.38 24.00 4.26
C THR A 25 -12.98 23.44 4.04
N GLY A 26 -12.83 22.18 3.63
CA GLY A 26 -11.53 21.53 3.45
C GLY A 26 -11.49 20.14 4.06
N VAL A 27 -10.32 19.69 4.52
CA VAL A 27 -10.13 18.36 5.10
C VAL A 27 -9.87 18.44 6.60
N GLU A 28 -10.54 17.58 7.37
CA GLU A 28 -10.32 17.41 8.81
C GLU A 28 -9.68 16.04 9.10
N PHE A 29 -8.54 16.05 9.78
CA PHE A 29 -7.83 14.83 10.17
C PHE A 29 -8.47 14.18 11.41
N ILE A 30 -8.46 12.85 11.41
CA ILE A 30 -8.87 12.05 12.56
C ILE A 30 -7.71 11.98 13.55
N LEU A 31 -7.99 12.32 14.80
CA LEU A 31 -6.99 12.39 15.87
C LEU A 31 -7.01 11.14 16.74
N GLY A 32 -5.81 10.74 17.18
CA GLY A 32 -5.62 9.75 18.22
C GLY A 32 -5.95 10.27 19.61
N ALA A 33 -5.84 9.37 20.59
CA ALA A 33 -6.20 9.67 21.97
C ALA A 33 -5.31 10.76 22.60
N ARG A 34 -4.12 11.03 22.02
CA ARG A 34 -3.20 12.09 22.46
C ARG A 34 -3.16 13.27 21.49
N GLY A 35 -4.11 13.36 20.55
CA GLY A 35 -4.16 14.43 19.55
C GLY A 35 -3.21 14.23 18.37
N GLU A 36 -2.57 13.06 18.25
CA GLU A 36 -1.71 12.72 17.11
C GLU A 36 -2.54 12.44 15.85
N ARG A 37 -2.10 12.92 14.69
CA ARG A 37 -2.74 12.62 13.38
C ARG A 37 -2.21 11.34 12.73
N VAL A 38 -0.96 11.01 13.04
CA VAL A 38 -0.24 9.86 12.48
C VAL A 38 -0.31 8.71 13.46
N HIS A 39 -0.92 7.60 13.03
CA HIS A 39 -1.12 6.41 13.85
C HIS A 39 -0.18 5.29 13.40
N PRO A 40 0.70 4.76 14.26
CA PRO A 40 1.53 3.64 13.86
C PRO A 40 0.74 2.40 13.42
N SER A 41 1.15 1.78 12.32
CA SER A 41 0.61 0.51 11.80
C SER A 41 1.19 -0.68 12.59
N VAL A 42 1.03 -0.65 13.91
CA VAL A 42 1.58 -1.63 14.87
C VAL A 42 0.44 -2.20 15.70
N ILE A 43 0.38 -3.53 15.79
CA ILE A 43 -0.67 -4.26 16.49
C ILE A 43 -0.01 -5.17 17.53
N ALA A 44 -0.36 -5.02 18.81
CA ALA A 44 0.10 -5.88 19.88
C ALA A 44 -1.05 -6.76 20.39
N PHE A 45 -0.72 -7.99 20.77
CA PHE A 45 -1.62 -8.96 21.38
C PHE A 45 -1.14 -9.32 22.80
N PRO A 46 -1.44 -8.48 23.81
CA PRO A 46 -0.93 -8.67 25.18
C PRO A 46 -1.42 -9.97 25.81
N ALA A 47 -0.64 -10.51 26.75
CA ALA A 47 -1.01 -11.72 27.49
C ALA A 47 -2.28 -11.52 28.36
N SER A 48 -2.55 -10.29 28.79
CA SER A 48 -3.78 -9.90 29.48
C SER A 48 -5.05 -10.01 28.61
N GLY A 49 -4.90 -10.29 27.32
CA GLY A 49 -5.98 -10.34 26.35
C GLY A 49 -6.24 -8.98 25.68
N GLY A 50 -7.12 -9.01 24.68
CA GLY A 50 -7.44 -7.85 23.85
C GLY A 50 -6.44 -7.61 22.71
N VAL A 51 -6.61 -6.48 22.03
CA VAL A 51 -5.75 -6.01 20.94
C VAL A 51 -5.45 -4.54 21.18
N VAL A 52 -4.17 -4.18 21.12
CA VAL A 52 -3.69 -2.80 21.26
C VAL A 52 -3.09 -2.38 19.92
N VAL A 53 -3.40 -1.15 19.47
CA VAL A 53 -2.96 -0.64 18.16
C VAL A 53 -2.26 0.71 18.32
N GLY A 54 -1.34 1.03 17.43
CA GLY A 54 -0.71 2.35 17.36
C GLY A 54 0.47 2.51 18.32
N THR A 55 0.62 3.73 18.83
CA THR A 55 1.74 4.11 19.69
C THR A 55 1.80 3.28 20.99
N ASP A 56 0.65 2.86 21.52
CA ASP A 56 0.63 2.02 22.72
C ASP A 56 1.06 0.59 22.42
N ALA A 57 0.82 0.09 21.20
CA ALA A 57 1.31 -1.22 20.75
C ALA A 57 2.84 -1.25 20.61
N LYS A 58 3.47 -0.12 20.21
CA LYS A 58 4.94 -0.02 20.12
C LYS A 58 5.65 -0.37 21.44
N ARG A 59 5.02 -0.13 22.60
CA ARG A 59 5.59 -0.41 23.92
C ARG A 59 5.85 -1.90 24.17
N TYR A 60 5.14 -2.78 23.48
CA TYR A 60 5.28 -4.23 23.62
C TYR A 60 6.43 -4.81 22.77
N ARG A 61 7.06 -4.02 21.89
CA ARG A 61 8.12 -4.52 20.97
C ARG A 61 9.34 -5.08 21.70
N LEU A 62 9.61 -4.61 22.93
CA LEU A 62 10.74 -5.09 23.72
C LEU A 62 10.37 -6.27 24.63
N SER A 63 9.17 -6.24 25.23
CA SER A 63 8.74 -7.26 26.20
C SER A 63 8.18 -8.52 25.54
N GLU A 64 7.42 -8.38 24.45
CA GLU A 64 6.70 -9.47 23.80
C GLU A 64 6.78 -9.39 22.26
N PRO A 65 7.98 -9.28 21.65
CA PRO A 65 8.16 -9.00 20.22
C PRO A 65 7.45 -9.99 19.28
N GLN A 66 7.36 -11.25 19.67
CA GLN A 66 6.68 -12.31 18.91
C GLN A 66 5.14 -12.14 18.85
N HIS A 67 4.59 -11.22 19.65
CA HIS A 67 3.18 -10.90 19.73
C HIS A 67 2.87 -9.45 19.32
N VAL A 68 3.82 -8.79 18.64
CA VAL A 68 3.65 -7.46 18.06
C VAL A 68 3.88 -7.55 16.56
N VAL A 69 2.82 -7.28 15.80
CA VAL A 69 2.80 -7.29 14.34
C VAL A 69 3.01 -5.86 13.84
N HIS A 70 3.93 -5.69 12.91
CA HIS A 70 4.25 -4.43 12.24
C HIS A 70 4.62 -4.73 10.78
N SER A 71 4.65 -3.71 9.91
CA SER A 71 4.99 -3.90 8.48
C SER A 71 4.09 -4.93 7.77
N ALA A 72 2.86 -5.16 8.28
CA ALA A 72 1.92 -6.16 7.77
C ALA A 72 1.58 -5.93 6.28
N LYS A 73 1.58 -4.67 5.84
CA LYS A 73 1.36 -4.28 4.44
C LYS A 73 2.36 -4.88 3.45
N ARG A 74 3.57 -5.26 3.89
CA ARG A 74 4.55 -5.97 3.03
C ARG A 74 4.14 -7.41 2.72
N PHE A 75 3.17 -7.96 3.45
CA PHE A 75 2.73 -9.35 3.32
C PHE A 75 1.26 -9.48 2.88
N ILE A 76 0.48 -8.41 2.90
CA ILE A 76 -0.94 -8.47 2.56
C ILE A 76 -1.11 -8.87 1.09
N GLY A 77 -1.88 -9.93 0.83
CA GLY A 77 -2.15 -10.47 -0.51
C GLY A 77 -0.94 -10.98 -1.27
N GLN A 78 0.15 -11.32 -0.57
CA GLN A 78 1.42 -11.77 -1.14
C GLN A 78 1.57 -13.30 -1.10
N ASN A 79 2.35 -13.87 -2.02
CA ASN A 79 2.72 -15.28 -1.96
C ASN A 79 3.87 -15.48 -0.98
N THR A 80 3.68 -16.32 0.06
CA THR A 80 4.73 -16.66 1.03
C THR A 80 6.01 -17.17 0.38
N ARG A 81 5.94 -17.87 -0.76
CA ARG A 81 7.11 -18.45 -1.45
C ARG A 81 7.84 -17.47 -2.35
N ALA A 82 7.31 -16.26 -2.56
CA ALA A 82 7.97 -15.25 -3.37
C ALA A 82 9.32 -14.87 -2.73
N PRO A 83 10.42 -14.78 -3.51
CA PRO A 83 11.77 -14.51 -2.96
C PRO A 83 11.83 -13.25 -2.09
N LEU A 84 11.13 -12.19 -2.49
CA LEU A 84 11.12 -10.94 -1.75
C LEU A 84 10.32 -11.05 -0.44
N VAL A 85 9.24 -11.84 -0.42
CA VAL A 85 8.48 -12.12 0.81
C VAL A 85 9.32 -12.94 1.78
N GLN A 86 10.04 -13.97 1.29
CA GLN A 86 10.98 -14.72 2.09
C GLN A 86 12.07 -13.83 2.70
N LEU A 87 12.57 -12.85 1.95
CA LEU A 87 13.50 -11.85 2.47
C LEU A 87 12.86 -10.95 3.53
N ALA A 88 11.63 -10.46 3.33
CA ALA A 88 10.96 -9.65 4.35
C ALA A 88 10.65 -10.44 5.65
N LEU A 89 10.40 -11.74 5.55
CA LEU A 89 10.17 -12.61 6.72
C LEU A 89 11.40 -12.69 7.64
N THR A 90 12.62 -12.52 7.13
CA THR A 90 13.83 -12.50 7.99
C THR A 90 13.90 -11.24 8.86
N GLY A 91 13.19 -10.18 8.47
CA GLY A 91 13.18 -8.88 9.14
C GLY A 91 12.19 -8.77 10.30
N VAL A 92 11.23 -9.69 10.42
CA VAL A 92 10.19 -9.66 11.46
C VAL A 92 10.50 -10.60 12.62
N ARG A 93 9.74 -10.47 13.72
CA ARG A 93 9.92 -11.27 14.96
C ARG A 93 8.68 -12.06 15.37
N TYR A 94 7.52 -11.73 14.80
CA TYR A 94 6.31 -12.53 14.93
C TYR A 94 6.34 -13.69 13.94
N ASN A 95 5.64 -14.78 14.27
CA ASN A 95 5.63 -15.97 13.44
C ASN A 95 4.67 -15.81 12.26
N VAL A 96 5.15 -16.06 11.05
CA VAL A 96 4.32 -16.11 9.83
C VAL A 96 4.50 -17.48 9.21
N VAL A 97 3.38 -18.16 8.97
CA VAL A 97 3.33 -19.50 8.39
C VAL A 97 2.57 -19.47 7.07
N GLU A 98 2.85 -20.45 6.21
CA GLU A 98 2.09 -20.65 4.97
C GLU A 98 0.68 -21.14 5.30
N GLY A 99 -0.32 -20.44 4.76
CA GLY A 99 -1.73 -20.80 4.81
C GLY A 99 -2.23 -21.41 3.49
N PRO A 100 -3.56 -21.65 3.38
CA PRO A 100 -4.18 -22.07 2.12
C PRO A 100 -3.84 -21.08 0.99
N ASN A 101 -3.67 -21.61 -0.23
CA ASN A 101 -3.33 -20.81 -1.41
C ASN A 101 -2.00 -20.02 -1.27
N GLN A 102 -1.07 -20.54 -0.46
CA GLN A 102 0.25 -19.94 -0.19
C GLN A 102 0.19 -18.54 0.46
N GLN A 103 -0.95 -18.14 1.03
CA GLN A 103 -1.09 -16.84 1.69
C GLN A 103 -0.34 -16.80 3.03
N PRO A 104 0.11 -15.62 3.51
CA PRO A 104 0.81 -15.51 4.79
C PRO A 104 -0.21 -15.47 5.93
N ILE A 105 -0.02 -16.32 6.93
CA ILE A 105 -0.83 -16.35 8.16
C ILE A 105 0.07 -16.00 9.34
N VAL A 106 -0.32 -14.97 10.09
CA VAL A 106 0.33 -14.60 11.34
C VAL A 106 -0.15 -15.53 12.45
N VAL A 107 0.80 -16.11 13.19
CA VAL A 107 0.52 -16.89 14.40
C VAL A 107 0.91 -16.05 15.61
N VAL A 108 -0.09 -15.57 16.34
CA VAL A 108 0.09 -14.78 17.55
C VAL A 108 -0.69 -15.42 18.69
N ARG A 109 0.03 -15.78 19.76
CA ARG A 109 -0.52 -16.61 20.84
C ARG A 109 -1.08 -17.91 20.23
N ASP A 110 -2.30 -18.28 20.58
CA ASP A 110 -3.00 -19.44 20.05
C ASP A 110 -3.89 -19.12 18.83
N ARG A 111 -3.74 -17.92 18.24
CA ARG A 111 -4.55 -17.47 17.10
C ARG A 111 -3.76 -17.51 15.80
N ARG A 112 -4.43 -17.98 14.76
CA ARG A 112 -3.98 -17.91 13.36
C ARG A 112 -4.81 -16.85 12.67
N MET A 113 -4.16 -15.81 12.15
CA MET A 113 -4.83 -14.66 11.55
C MET A 113 -4.23 -14.39 10.18
N THR A 114 -5.10 -14.16 9.21
CA THR A 114 -4.73 -13.71 7.87
C THR A 114 -4.23 -12.26 7.90
N MET A 115 -3.46 -11.85 6.89
CA MET A 115 -3.00 -10.46 6.79
C MET A 115 -4.15 -9.43 6.72
N PRO A 116 -5.28 -9.69 6.01
CA PRO A 116 -6.47 -8.84 6.11
C PRO A 116 -7.01 -8.68 7.53
N GLU A 117 -7.09 -9.76 8.32
CA GLU A 117 -7.54 -9.68 9.72
C GLU A 117 -6.59 -8.82 10.56
N ILE A 118 -5.28 -8.97 10.38
CA ILE A 118 -4.28 -8.13 11.06
C ILE A 118 -4.46 -6.66 10.69
N SER A 119 -4.53 -6.33 9.40
CA SER A 119 -4.70 -4.96 8.92
C SER A 119 -6.05 -4.36 9.31
N SER A 120 -7.10 -5.19 9.47
CA SER A 120 -8.42 -4.74 9.92
C SER A 120 -8.38 -4.11 11.32
N HIS A 121 -7.43 -4.50 12.19
CA HIS A 121 -7.27 -3.87 13.50
C HIS A 121 -6.82 -2.42 13.41
N VAL A 122 -5.97 -2.08 12.43
CA VAL A 122 -5.53 -0.69 12.18
C VAL A 122 -6.70 0.14 11.65
N LEU A 123 -7.43 -0.39 10.66
CA LEU A 123 -8.61 0.26 10.10
C LEU A 123 -9.71 0.47 11.15
N LEU A 124 -9.96 -0.54 12.00
CA LEU A 124 -10.91 -0.44 13.10
C LEU A 124 -10.48 0.59 14.15
N HIS A 125 -9.18 0.70 14.43
CA HIS A 125 -8.63 1.73 15.32
C HIS A 125 -8.92 3.13 14.79
N LEU A 126 -8.66 3.38 13.50
CA LEU A 126 -8.93 4.66 12.83
C LEU A 126 -10.43 4.96 12.78
N LYS A 127 -11.25 3.98 12.40
CA LYS A 127 -12.71 4.09 12.42
C LYS A 127 -13.22 4.50 13.80
N ARG A 128 -12.78 3.81 14.86
CA ARG A 128 -13.18 4.13 16.24
C ARG A 128 -12.71 5.52 16.67
N ALA A 129 -11.54 5.97 16.20
CA ALA A 129 -11.06 7.32 16.44
C ALA A 129 -11.99 8.35 15.78
N ALA A 130 -12.38 8.11 14.52
CA ALA A 130 -13.33 8.95 13.80
C ALA A 130 -14.71 8.99 14.48
N GLU A 131 -15.26 7.83 14.86
CA GLU A 131 -16.56 7.75 15.56
C GLU A 131 -16.56 8.52 16.89
N ARG A 132 -15.45 8.47 17.65
CA ARG A 132 -15.30 9.27 18.88
C ARG A 132 -15.22 10.76 18.59
N GLN A 133 -14.46 11.18 17.57
CA GLN A 133 -14.29 12.58 17.20
C GLN A 133 -15.59 13.19 16.65
N LEU A 134 -16.34 12.42 15.86
CA LEU A 134 -17.55 12.89 15.18
C LEU A 134 -18.84 12.65 15.96
N GLY A 135 -18.83 11.76 16.96
CA GLY A 135 -20.01 11.39 17.74
C GLY A 135 -21.08 10.62 16.97
N THR A 136 -20.76 10.08 15.78
CA THR A 136 -21.66 9.32 14.92
C THR A 136 -20.98 8.08 14.38
N PRO A 137 -21.72 6.98 14.09
CA PRO A 137 -21.16 5.82 13.40
C PRO A 137 -20.60 6.19 12.03
N VAL A 138 -19.48 5.56 11.66
CA VAL A 138 -18.83 5.72 10.36
C VAL A 138 -18.84 4.38 9.63
N LYS A 139 -19.32 4.36 8.39
CA LYS A 139 -19.46 3.12 7.61
C LYS A 139 -18.66 3.14 6.33
N ASP A 140 -18.58 4.28 5.66
CA ASP A 140 -18.05 4.31 4.31
C ASP A 140 -16.58 4.76 4.33
N ALA A 141 -15.75 4.20 3.46
CA ALA A 141 -14.36 4.59 3.35
C ALA A 141 -13.79 4.46 1.93
N VAL A 142 -12.88 5.36 1.60
CA VAL A 142 -11.89 5.22 0.53
C VAL A 142 -10.57 4.86 1.19
N ILE A 143 -9.94 3.77 0.75
CA ILE A 143 -8.69 3.26 1.33
C ILE A 143 -7.59 3.34 0.28
N THR A 144 -6.40 3.78 0.66
CA THR A 144 -5.26 3.90 -0.25
C THR A 144 -4.51 2.58 -0.41
N VAL A 145 -3.91 2.40 -1.58
CA VAL A 145 -2.99 1.30 -1.88
C VAL A 145 -1.83 1.82 -2.73
N PRO A 146 -0.64 1.20 -2.67
CA PRO A 146 0.45 1.52 -3.58
C PRO A 146 0.02 1.32 -5.04
N ALA A 147 0.49 2.18 -5.95
CA ALA A 147 0.08 2.12 -7.35
C ALA A 147 0.33 0.74 -7.97
N ASN A 148 1.46 0.12 -7.60
CA ASN A 148 1.88 -1.15 -8.14
C ASN A 148 1.26 -2.40 -7.46
N PHE A 149 0.34 -2.24 -6.51
CA PHE A 149 -0.31 -3.38 -5.85
C PHE A 149 -1.01 -4.32 -6.84
N THR A 150 -0.83 -5.63 -6.62
CA THR A 150 -1.50 -6.65 -7.40
C THR A 150 -2.97 -6.78 -7.07
N ASP A 151 -3.70 -7.50 -7.92
CA ASP A 151 -5.11 -7.82 -7.71
C ASP A 151 -5.34 -8.50 -6.35
N GLY A 152 -4.52 -9.50 -6.01
CA GLY A 152 -4.59 -10.18 -4.71
C GLY A 152 -4.35 -9.24 -3.52
N GLN A 153 -3.44 -8.27 -3.65
CA GLN A 153 -3.18 -7.27 -2.61
C GLN A 153 -4.31 -6.25 -2.46
N ARG A 154 -4.90 -5.81 -3.58
CA ARG A 154 -6.07 -4.91 -3.61
C ARG A 154 -7.29 -5.57 -2.98
N GLN A 155 -7.59 -6.81 -3.37
CA GLN A 155 -8.67 -7.60 -2.77
C GLN A 155 -8.45 -7.83 -1.27
N ALA A 156 -7.23 -8.19 -0.86
CA ALA A 156 -6.88 -8.37 0.55
C ALA A 156 -7.04 -7.08 1.38
N THR A 157 -6.73 -5.91 0.79
CA THR A 157 -6.92 -4.61 1.44
C THR A 157 -8.40 -4.25 1.56
N ARG A 158 -9.20 -4.49 0.51
CA ARG A 158 -10.67 -4.34 0.55
C ARG A 158 -11.29 -5.21 1.63
N GLU A 159 -10.84 -6.46 1.72
CA GLU A 159 -11.28 -7.40 2.75
C GLU A 159 -10.92 -6.93 4.16
N ALA A 160 -9.73 -6.36 4.37
CA ALA A 160 -9.36 -5.75 5.65
C ALA A 160 -10.34 -4.63 6.04
N GLY A 161 -10.77 -3.79 5.08
CA GLY A 161 -11.80 -2.77 5.28
C GLY A 161 -13.14 -3.37 5.69
N ARG A 162 -13.59 -4.42 4.99
CA ARG A 162 -14.83 -5.15 5.32
C ARG A 162 -14.79 -5.72 6.74
N LEU A 163 -13.68 -6.36 7.12
CA LEU A 163 -13.47 -6.92 8.46
C LEU A 163 -13.45 -5.86 9.56
N ALA A 164 -13.02 -4.63 9.25
CA ALA A 164 -13.12 -3.47 10.15
C ALA A 164 -14.54 -2.89 10.22
N GLY A 165 -15.48 -3.42 9.45
CA GLY A 165 -16.85 -2.94 9.33
C GLY A 165 -16.96 -1.63 8.55
N LEU A 166 -16.09 -1.45 7.55
CA LEU A 166 -16.17 -0.36 6.57
C LEU A 166 -16.69 -0.90 5.23
N ASP A 167 -17.58 -0.16 4.59
CA ASP A 167 -17.91 -0.29 3.18
C ASP A 167 -16.85 0.45 2.37
N VAL A 168 -16.04 -0.31 1.63
CA VAL A 168 -14.92 0.24 0.87
C VAL A 168 -15.45 0.74 -0.47
N MET A 169 -15.80 2.02 -0.52
CA MET A 169 -16.39 2.67 -1.69
C MET A 169 -15.44 2.65 -2.90
N ARG A 170 -14.13 2.80 -2.65
CA ARG A 170 -13.08 2.83 -3.66
C ARG A 170 -11.73 2.49 -3.04
N LEU A 171 -10.87 1.82 -3.81
CA LEU A 171 -9.43 1.79 -3.56
C LEU A 171 -8.76 2.85 -4.46
N ILE A 172 -8.00 3.75 -3.86
CA ILE A 172 -7.28 4.80 -4.61
C ILE A 172 -5.77 4.55 -4.53
N ASN A 173 -5.07 4.75 -5.64
CA ASN A 173 -3.62 4.68 -5.64
C ASN A 173 -3.05 5.85 -4.82
N GLU A 174 -2.08 5.58 -3.95
CA GLU A 174 -1.40 6.57 -3.11
C GLU A 174 -0.91 7.81 -3.88
N PRO A 175 -0.19 7.67 -5.01
CA PRO A 175 0.24 8.84 -5.78
C PRO A 175 -0.92 9.62 -6.40
N THR A 176 -2.00 8.94 -6.81
CA THR A 176 -3.22 9.57 -7.33
C THR A 176 -3.94 10.35 -6.24
N ALA A 177 -3.98 9.82 -5.02
CA ALA A 177 -4.51 10.53 -3.85
C ALA A 177 -3.65 11.78 -3.54
N ALA A 178 -2.33 11.65 -3.53
CA ALA A 178 -1.44 12.79 -3.28
C ALA A 178 -1.60 13.89 -4.35
N ALA A 179 -1.70 13.50 -5.63
CA ALA A 179 -1.99 14.42 -6.73
C ALA A 179 -3.35 15.11 -6.57
N LEU A 180 -4.38 14.38 -6.13
CA LEU A 180 -5.69 14.95 -5.86
C LEU A 180 -5.63 15.98 -4.73
N ALA A 181 -4.94 15.70 -3.62
CA ALA A 181 -4.76 16.67 -2.54
C ALA A 181 -4.02 17.92 -3.00
N TYR A 182 -3.06 17.79 -3.92
CA TYR A 182 -2.33 18.91 -4.50
C TYR A 182 -3.17 19.73 -5.47
N GLY A 183 -3.76 19.10 -6.49
CA GLY A 183 -4.36 19.78 -7.64
C GLY A 183 -5.85 20.07 -7.53
N PHE A 184 -6.58 19.46 -6.58
CA PHE A 184 -8.04 19.58 -6.55
C PHE A 184 -8.51 21.03 -6.38
N GLY A 185 -9.42 21.45 -7.26
CA GLY A 185 -9.95 22.81 -7.33
C GLY A 185 -9.01 23.83 -7.97
N GLN A 186 -7.83 23.43 -8.45
CA GLN A 186 -6.96 24.29 -9.24
C GLN A 186 -7.33 24.19 -10.73
N ASP A 187 -7.53 25.34 -11.39
CA ASP A 187 -7.79 25.40 -12.83
C ASP A 187 -6.47 25.66 -13.58
N ARG A 188 -5.57 24.68 -13.54
CA ARG A 188 -4.23 24.80 -14.14
C ARG A 188 -3.76 23.48 -14.73
N GLU A 189 -3.29 23.55 -15.98
CA GLU A 189 -2.60 22.44 -16.62
C GLU A 189 -1.17 22.29 -16.05
N GLN A 190 -0.86 21.11 -15.53
CA GLN A 190 0.41 20.81 -14.87
C GLN A 190 0.80 19.35 -15.06
N MET A 191 2.08 19.08 -15.30
CA MET A 191 2.63 17.74 -15.30
C MET A 191 3.48 17.54 -14.05
N ILE A 192 3.09 16.66 -13.13
CA ILE A 192 3.79 16.47 -11.86
C ILE A 192 4.46 15.11 -11.79
N ALA A 193 5.48 15.01 -10.95
CA ALA A 193 6.00 13.74 -10.47
C ALA A 193 5.61 13.58 -8.99
N VAL A 194 4.98 12.47 -8.63
CA VAL A 194 4.78 12.09 -7.23
C VAL A 194 5.84 11.05 -6.88
N PHE A 195 6.71 11.39 -5.94
CA PHE A 195 7.77 10.53 -5.45
C PHE A 195 7.42 10.09 -4.02
N ASP A 196 6.97 8.85 -3.87
CA ASP A 196 6.56 8.26 -2.60
C ASP A 196 7.65 7.35 -2.06
N PHE A 197 8.34 7.81 -1.02
CA PHE A 197 9.35 7.03 -0.33
C PHE A 197 8.95 6.81 1.13
N GLY A 198 8.18 5.74 1.32
CA GLY A 198 7.63 5.35 2.62
C GLY A 198 8.60 4.55 3.49
N GLY A 199 8.02 3.84 4.46
CA GLY A 199 8.78 3.01 5.40
C GLY A 199 9.18 1.64 4.87
N GLY A 200 8.48 1.09 3.87
CA GLY A 200 8.79 -0.25 3.35
C GLY A 200 8.64 -0.44 1.84
N THR A 201 8.12 0.56 1.14
CA THR A 201 7.87 0.60 -0.30
C THR A 201 8.32 1.95 -0.86
N PHE A 202 8.66 1.94 -2.14
CA PHE A 202 8.97 3.11 -2.92
C PHE A 202 8.15 3.08 -4.21
N ASP A 203 7.48 4.17 -4.54
CA ASP A 203 6.71 4.33 -5.77
C ASP A 203 6.96 5.71 -6.38
N VAL A 204 6.93 5.80 -7.71
CA VAL A 204 7.02 7.07 -8.42
C VAL A 204 6.06 7.06 -9.61
N SER A 205 5.27 8.12 -9.72
CA SER A 205 4.28 8.27 -10.79
C SER A 205 4.41 9.63 -11.46
N ILE A 206 4.24 9.64 -12.78
CA ILE A 206 4.12 10.88 -13.57
C ILE A 206 2.64 11.08 -13.88
N LEU A 207 2.11 12.26 -13.55
CA LEU A 207 0.71 12.59 -13.76
C LEU A 207 0.56 13.89 -14.55
N GLN A 208 -0.43 13.91 -15.44
CA GLN A 208 -0.95 15.12 -16.08
C GLN A 208 -2.21 15.55 -15.32
N LEU A 209 -2.22 16.79 -14.83
CA LEU A 209 -3.40 17.44 -14.28
C LEU A 209 -3.90 18.47 -15.29
N ASP A 210 -5.19 18.42 -15.58
CA ASP A 210 -5.89 19.42 -16.39
C ASP A 210 -7.27 19.70 -15.79
N GLY A 211 -7.34 20.76 -14.99
CA GLY A 211 -8.53 21.13 -14.22
C GLY A 211 -8.94 20.02 -13.24
N GLU A 212 -10.04 19.33 -13.54
CA GLU A 212 -10.57 18.23 -12.71
C GLU A 212 -10.08 16.86 -13.18
N VAL A 213 -9.30 16.78 -14.26
CA VAL A 213 -8.79 15.51 -14.82
C VAL A 213 -7.39 15.24 -14.27
N PHE A 214 -7.21 14.08 -13.67
CA PHE A 214 -5.95 13.59 -13.11
C PHE A 214 -5.59 12.30 -13.83
N GLU A 215 -4.68 12.38 -14.79
CA GLU A 215 -4.25 11.27 -15.62
C GLU A 215 -2.87 10.78 -15.20
N VAL A 216 -2.75 9.51 -14.83
CA VAL A 216 -1.47 8.84 -14.62
C VAL A 216 -0.91 8.47 -15.99
N LEU A 217 0.29 8.92 -16.31
CA LEU A 217 0.96 8.61 -17.58
C LEU A 217 1.81 7.34 -17.46
N ALA A 218 2.49 7.19 -16.32
CA ALA A 218 3.21 5.97 -15.97
C ALA A 218 3.42 5.89 -14.45
N SER A 219 3.57 4.67 -13.95
CA SER A 219 3.99 4.39 -12.57
C SER A 219 5.04 3.28 -12.53
N GLU A 220 6.03 3.45 -11.66
CA GLU A 220 7.08 2.48 -11.37
C GLU A 220 7.33 2.43 -9.86
N GLY A 221 7.97 1.37 -9.36
CA GLY A 221 8.21 1.23 -7.92
C GLY A 221 9.12 0.07 -7.54
N ASP A 222 9.48 0.05 -6.26
CA ASP A 222 10.25 -1.00 -5.59
C ASP A 222 9.58 -1.37 -4.26
N PHE A 223 8.94 -2.54 -4.23
CA PHE A 223 8.15 -3.01 -3.10
C PHE A 223 8.98 -3.38 -1.87
N PHE A 224 10.30 -3.48 -2.00
CA PHE A 224 11.21 -3.89 -0.93
C PHE A 224 12.33 -2.87 -0.74
N LEU A 225 11.92 -1.61 -0.74
CA LEU A 225 12.79 -0.47 -0.53
C LEU A 225 12.04 0.59 0.27
N GLY A 226 12.50 0.90 1.48
CA GLY A 226 11.89 1.91 2.32
C GLY A 226 12.78 2.35 3.49
N GLY A 227 12.23 3.18 4.37
CA GLY A 227 12.89 3.62 5.60
C GLY A 227 13.43 2.49 6.48
N ASP A 228 12.76 1.33 6.53
CA ASP A 228 13.18 0.14 7.29
C ASP A 228 14.55 -0.39 6.82
N ASP A 229 14.87 -0.25 5.54
CA ASP A 229 16.14 -0.69 4.96
C ASP A 229 17.27 0.31 5.28
N LEU A 230 16.93 1.59 5.35
CA LEU A 230 17.84 2.66 5.79
C LEU A 230 18.18 2.52 7.28
N ASP A 231 17.17 2.21 8.09
CA ASP A 231 17.34 1.95 9.53
C ASP A 231 18.24 0.73 9.75
N ARG A 232 18.09 -0.31 8.94
CA ARG A 232 18.95 -1.51 9.00
C ARG A 232 20.40 -1.20 8.66
N ALA A 233 20.65 -0.38 7.65
CA ALA A 233 22.01 0.01 7.27
C ALA A 233 22.73 0.72 8.43
N LEU A 234 22.04 1.65 9.09
CA LEU A 234 22.58 2.35 10.26
C LEU A 234 22.68 1.43 11.49
N ALA A 235 21.69 0.56 11.73
CA ALA A 235 21.73 -0.40 12.84
C ALA A 235 22.88 -1.40 12.72
N GLU A 236 23.27 -1.81 11.51
CA GLU A 236 24.43 -2.68 11.27
C GLU A 236 25.76 -1.96 11.59
N ASN A 237 25.83 -0.65 11.33
CA ASN A 237 26.96 0.17 11.76
C ASN A 237 27.02 0.27 13.30
N LEU A 238 25.89 0.57 13.96
CA LEU A 238 25.79 0.59 15.42
C LEU A 238 26.12 -0.77 16.05
N ALA A 239 25.72 -1.87 15.40
CA ALA A 239 26.02 -3.23 15.82
C ALA A 239 27.52 -3.52 15.81
N SER A 240 28.19 -3.06 14.76
CA SER A 240 29.65 -3.19 14.63
C SER A 240 30.38 -2.39 15.73
N GLU A 241 29.87 -1.20 16.06
CA GLU A 241 30.43 -0.38 17.14
C GLU A 241 30.19 -0.99 18.52
N LEU A 242 28.99 -1.53 18.78
CA LEU A 242 28.69 -2.26 20.00
C LEU A 242 29.62 -3.47 20.15
N HIS A 243 29.85 -4.22 19.08
CA HIS A 243 30.77 -5.34 19.08
C HIS A 243 32.20 -4.90 19.43
N ARG A 244 32.64 -3.76 18.86
CA ARG A 244 33.96 -3.18 19.13
C ARG A 244 34.15 -2.87 20.62
N ILE A 245 33.17 -2.23 21.27
CA ILE A 245 33.29 -1.79 22.67
C ILE A 245 32.99 -2.89 23.69
N SER A 246 31.99 -3.74 23.42
CA SER A 246 31.48 -4.70 24.40
C SER A 246 32.04 -6.11 24.22
N ARG A 247 32.68 -6.37 23.07
CA ARG A 247 33.14 -7.69 22.59
C ARG A 247 32.01 -8.71 22.38
N VAL A 248 30.77 -8.24 22.28
CA VAL A 248 29.57 -9.06 22.00
C VAL A 248 29.03 -8.67 20.64
N ASP A 249 28.91 -9.62 19.72
CA ASP A 249 28.20 -9.39 18.45
C ASP A 249 26.68 -9.38 18.71
N PRO A 250 25.97 -8.26 18.48
CA PRO A 250 24.54 -8.20 18.72
C PRO A 250 23.70 -8.90 17.64
N ARG A 251 24.23 -9.17 16.45
CA ARG A 251 23.45 -9.68 15.31
C ARG A 251 22.71 -10.99 15.57
N PRO A 252 23.28 -11.97 16.30
CA PRO A 252 22.56 -13.19 16.67
C PRO A 252 21.46 -12.96 17.73
N HIS A 253 21.47 -11.80 18.41
CA HIS A 253 20.59 -11.49 19.52
C HIS A 253 19.44 -10.57 19.08
N ALA A 254 18.31 -11.19 18.74
CA ALA A 254 17.14 -10.51 18.19
C ALA A 254 16.67 -9.28 18.98
N ALA A 255 16.63 -9.35 20.32
CA ALA A 255 16.21 -8.24 21.18
C ALA A 255 17.22 -7.08 21.16
N LEU A 256 18.50 -7.39 21.09
CA LEU A 256 19.57 -6.40 21.05
C LEU A 256 19.58 -5.67 19.70
N MET A 257 19.47 -6.41 18.59
CA MET A 257 19.28 -5.80 17.27
C MET A 257 18.02 -4.94 17.19
N MET A 258 16.92 -5.32 17.83
CA MET A 258 15.71 -4.50 17.86
C MET A 258 15.95 -3.16 18.57
N LYS A 259 16.67 -3.14 19.69
CA LYS A 259 17.06 -1.89 20.37
C LYS A 259 17.92 -1.00 19.48
N LEU A 260 18.88 -1.59 18.75
CA LEU A 260 19.72 -0.86 17.80
C LEU A 260 18.90 -0.31 16.61
N MET A 261 17.96 -1.09 16.05
CA MET A 261 17.05 -0.63 15.00
C MET A 261 16.19 0.56 15.46
N MET A 262 15.66 0.50 16.69
CA MET A 262 14.88 1.62 17.25
C MET A 262 15.75 2.87 17.43
N GLY A 263 16.98 2.72 17.90
CA GLY A 263 17.93 3.83 17.98
C GLY A 263 18.28 4.39 16.60
N ALA A 264 18.52 3.52 15.62
CA ALA A 264 18.82 3.89 14.25
C ALA A 264 17.70 4.72 13.60
N GLU A 265 16.43 4.33 13.78
CA GLU A 265 15.27 5.09 13.29
C GLU A 265 15.27 6.52 13.86
N GLN A 266 15.50 6.68 15.17
CA GLN A 266 15.55 8.00 15.81
C GLN A 266 16.73 8.84 15.32
N ILE A 267 17.92 8.24 15.18
CA ILE A 267 19.12 8.92 14.67
C ILE A 267 18.90 9.36 13.22
N LYS A 268 18.39 8.50 12.35
CA LYS A 268 18.03 8.82 10.95
C LYS A 268 17.09 10.02 10.88
N MET A 269 16.01 9.99 11.66
CA MET A 269 15.04 11.08 11.69
C MET A 269 15.69 12.39 12.12
N TYR A 270 16.51 12.38 13.18
CA TYR A 270 17.23 13.56 13.65
C TYR A 270 18.23 14.12 12.63
N LEU A 271 18.96 13.24 11.93
CA LEU A 271 19.91 13.61 10.89
C LEU A 271 19.26 14.22 9.63
N SER A 272 17.94 14.10 9.48
CA SER A 272 17.22 14.77 8.39
C SER A 272 17.21 16.30 8.58
N ASP A 273 17.28 16.77 9.83
CA ASP A 273 17.29 18.21 10.17
C ASP A 273 18.65 18.68 10.72
N SER A 274 19.53 17.75 11.13
CA SER A 274 20.82 18.07 11.78
C SER A 274 22.01 17.47 11.04
N GLU A 275 23.16 18.14 11.07
CA GLU A 275 24.40 17.68 10.40
C GLU A 275 25.09 16.51 11.13
N ALA A 276 24.84 16.35 12.42
CA ALA A 276 25.38 15.27 13.24
C ALA A 276 24.43 14.93 14.38
N ALA A 277 24.48 13.69 14.83
CA ALA A 277 23.76 13.16 15.97
C ALA A 277 24.75 12.53 16.94
N GLU A 278 24.69 12.93 18.20
CA GLU A 278 25.53 12.40 19.27
C GLU A 278 24.66 12.04 20.47
N GLY A 279 25.01 10.96 21.16
CA GLY A 279 24.28 10.51 22.32
C GLY A 279 24.64 9.09 22.71
N GLU A 280 23.72 8.43 23.39
CA GLU A 280 23.91 7.05 23.82
C GLU A 280 22.63 6.22 23.73
N ILE A 281 22.79 4.95 23.37
CA ILE A 281 21.72 3.95 23.42
C ILE A 281 21.91 3.15 24.70
N GLU A 282 21.06 3.42 25.69
CA GLU A 282 21.10 2.79 27.00
C GLU A 282 20.38 1.44 27.03
N GLY A 283 20.62 0.68 28.11
CA GLY A 283 19.85 -0.51 28.44
C GLY A 283 20.07 -1.64 27.44
N LEU A 284 21.27 -1.80 26.88
CA LEU A 284 21.59 -2.87 25.95
C LEU A 284 21.91 -4.15 26.74
N ASP A 285 20.92 -5.04 26.84
CA ASP A 285 21.05 -6.31 27.54
C ASP A 285 21.95 -7.28 26.76
N LEU A 286 23.17 -7.47 27.24
CA LEU A 286 24.16 -8.38 26.67
C LEU A 286 24.00 -9.79 27.27
N PRO A 287 24.49 -10.83 26.57
CA PRO A 287 24.55 -12.18 27.10
C PRO A 287 25.29 -12.24 28.45
N GLY A 288 24.80 -13.10 29.34
CA GLY A 288 25.37 -13.24 30.69
C GLY A 288 24.87 -12.20 31.71
N GLY A 289 23.77 -11.49 31.43
CA GLY A 289 23.13 -10.56 32.36
C GLY A 289 23.85 -9.22 32.52
N ARG A 290 24.81 -8.92 31.63
CA ARG A 290 25.49 -7.62 31.58
C ARG A 290 24.59 -6.62 30.86
N VAL A 291 24.52 -5.41 31.36
CA VAL A 291 23.89 -4.28 30.65
C VAL A 291 25.00 -3.37 30.14
N SER A 292 24.87 -2.91 28.91
CA SER A 292 25.79 -1.96 28.28
C SER A 292 25.05 -0.71 27.84
N THR A 293 25.82 0.34 27.64
CA THR A 293 25.40 1.55 26.94
C THR A 293 26.28 1.71 25.72
N LEU A 294 25.71 2.10 24.58
CA LEU A 294 26.44 2.37 23.35
C LEU A 294 26.49 3.88 23.11
N PRO A 295 27.62 4.55 23.36
CA PRO A 295 27.81 5.91 22.86
C PRO A 295 27.86 5.90 21.33
N PHE A 296 27.24 6.88 20.69
CA PHE A 296 27.28 7.08 19.24
C PHE A 296 27.60 8.53 18.90
N SER A 297 28.30 8.72 17.77
CA SER A 297 28.45 9.99 17.07
C SER A 297 28.42 9.67 15.58
N VAL A 298 27.37 10.13 14.90
CA VAL A 298 27.12 9.85 13.48
C VAL A 298 26.82 11.16 12.78
N THR A 299 27.57 11.46 11.72
CA THR A 299 27.30 12.63 10.87
C THR A 299 26.30 12.29 9.77
N ARG A 300 25.60 13.29 9.24
CA ARG A 300 24.71 13.13 8.08
C ARG A 300 25.46 12.54 6.90
N ALA A 301 26.68 13.01 6.62
CA ALA A 301 27.51 12.49 5.55
C ALA A 301 27.86 11.00 5.73
N GLN A 302 28.13 10.55 6.96
CA GLN A 302 28.34 9.13 7.24
C GLN A 302 27.08 8.31 7.02
N PHE A 303 25.93 8.79 7.49
CA PHE A 303 24.65 8.14 7.25
C PHE A 303 24.32 8.05 5.75
N GLU A 304 24.45 9.14 5.01
CA GLU A 304 24.24 9.20 3.56
C GLU A 304 25.15 8.22 2.81
N ALA A 305 26.41 8.07 3.22
CA ALA A 305 27.30 7.06 2.66
C ALA A 305 26.80 5.62 2.90
N MET A 306 26.19 5.34 4.06
CA MET A 306 25.61 4.02 4.36
C MET A 306 24.37 3.72 3.51
N ILE A 307 23.61 4.77 3.13
CA ILE A 307 22.35 4.62 2.40
C ILE A 307 22.41 4.91 0.90
N ALA A 308 23.57 5.34 0.39
CA ALA A 308 23.75 5.77 -1.00
C ALA A 308 23.21 4.77 -2.04
N GLY A 309 23.46 3.46 -1.85
CA GLY A 309 22.97 2.43 -2.77
C GLY A 309 21.44 2.25 -2.75
N TYR A 310 20.79 2.52 -1.61
CA TYR A 310 19.33 2.46 -1.51
C TYR A 310 18.66 3.66 -2.19
N VAL A 311 19.23 4.86 -2.05
CA VAL A 311 18.72 6.06 -2.72
C VAL A 311 19.01 6.01 -4.22
N GLU A 312 20.17 5.48 -4.65
CA GLU A 312 20.43 5.29 -6.07
C GLU A 312 19.42 4.33 -6.73
N ARG A 313 18.93 3.31 -6.00
CA ARG A 313 17.84 2.45 -6.48
C ARG A 313 16.56 3.25 -6.71
N THR A 314 16.18 4.17 -5.81
CA THR A 314 14.99 5.01 -6.02
C THR A 314 15.16 5.92 -7.23
N MET A 315 16.35 6.51 -7.42
CA MET A 315 16.68 7.34 -8.57
C MET A 315 16.67 6.56 -9.90
N ALA A 316 17.14 5.30 -9.89
CA ALA A 316 17.10 4.44 -11.06
C ALA A 316 15.65 4.16 -11.51
N VAL A 317 14.77 3.88 -10.56
CA VAL A 317 13.34 3.69 -10.81
C VAL A 317 12.67 5.01 -11.25
N THR A 318 13.07 6.16 -10.70
CA THR A 318 12.62 7.49 -11.19
C THR A 318 13.00 7.72 -12.65
N ARG A 319 14.20 7.33 -13.08
CA ARG A 319 14.58 7.40 -14.50
C ARG A 319 13.78 6.43 -15.36
N GLN A 320 13.45 5.25 -14.84
CA GLN A 320 12.60 4.28 -15.55
C GLN A 320 11.19 4.83 -15.78
N VAL A 321 10.55 5.46 -14.80
CA VAL A 321 9.20 6.01 -15.00
C VAL A 321 9.17 7.13 -16.03
N LEU A 322 10.23 7.96 -16.09
CA LEU A 322 10.36 9.01 -17.11
C LEU A 322 10.48 8.43 -18.52
N VAL A 323 11.21 7.32 -18.67
CA VAL A 323 11.30 6.58 -19.94
C VAL A 323 9.95 5.95 -20.29
N ALA A 324 9.28 5.33 -19.31
CA ALA A 324 7.97 4.70 -19.50
C ALA A 324 6.89 5.72 -19.91
N ALA A 325 6.91 6.91 -19.30
CA ALA A 325 6.03 8.01 -19.64
C ALA A 325 6.45 8.75 -20.93
N ASN A 326 7.65 8.45 -21.47
CA ASN A 326 8.26 9.12 -22.61
C ASN A 326 8.34 10.66 -22.44
N ILE A 327 8.79 11.11 -21.27
CA ILE A 327 8.81 12.52 -20.87
C ILE A 327 10.23 12.97 -20.51
N ASP A 328 10.59 14.18 -20.96
CA ASP A 328 11.80 14.87 -20.51
C ASP A 328 11.59 15.40 -19.08
N PRO A 329 12.53 15.18 -18.14
CA PRO A 329 12.39 15.63 -16.76
C PRO A 329 12.08 17.12 -16.60
N ARG A 330 12.50 17.97 -17.55
CA ARG A 330 12.28 19.43 -17.52
C ARG A 330 10.82 19.82 -17.77
N MET A 331 10.01 18.91 -18.31
CA MET A 331 8.58 19.13 -18.54
C MET A 331 7.76 18.99 -17.25
N ILE A 332 8.33 18.32 -16.23
CA ILE A 332 7.70 18.21 -14.93
C ILE A 332 7.62 19.61 -14.31
N SER A 333 6.41 20.07 -14.00
CA SER A 333 6.05 21.36 -13.41
C SER A 333 6.13 21.35 -11.88
N ASP A 334 6.00 20.18 -11.23
CA ASP A 334 6.23 20.05 -9.79
C ASP A 334 6.63 18.63 -9.38
N VAL A 335 7.40 18.50 -8.30
CA VAL A 335 7.84 17.20 -7.74
C VAL A 335 7.32 17.09 -6.32
N LEU A 336 6.29 16.27 -6.12
CA LEU A 336 5.65 16.10 -4.83
C LEU A 336 6.34 14.99 -4.04
N CYS A 337 6.86 15.32 -2.86
CA CYS A 337 7.44 14.34 -1.96
C CYS A 337 6.36 13.76 -1.04
N VAL A 338 6.22 12.43 -1.06
CA VAL A 338 5.28 11.67 -0.22
C VAL A 338 6.07 10.65 0.60
N GLY A 339 5.67 10.41 1.85
CA GLY A 339 6.33 9.48 2.74
C GLY A 339 7.55 10.06 3.47
N GLY A 340 7.72 9.68 4.74
CA GLY A 340 8.72 10.27 5.64
C GLY A 340 10.18 10.14 5.20
N SER A 341 10.54 9.12 4.39
CA SER A 341 11.92 8.94 3.92
C SER A 341 12.34 10.02 2.90
N THR A 342 11.39 10.76 2.32
CA THR A 342 11.67 11.94 1.46
C THR A 342 12.19 13.15 2.22
N ARG A 343 12.17 13.13 3.56
CA ARG A 343 12.75 14.19 4.40
C ARG A 343 14.28 14.17 4.40
N ILE A 344 14.89 13.06 3.99
CA ILE A 344 16.36 12.90 3.93
C ILE A 344 16.94 13.88 2.88
N PRO A 345 17.90 14.75 3.26
CA PRO A 345 18.45 15.75 2.34
C PRO A 345 19.04 15.19 1.04
N MET A 346 19.82 14.11 1.10
CA MET A 346 20.35 13.44 -0.11
C MET A 346 19.25 13.03 -1.10
N VAL A 347 18.08 12.58 -0.63
CA VAL A 347 16.96 12.20 -1.52
C VAL A 347 16.47 13.43 -2.28
N ARG A 348 16.24 14.55 -1.59
CA ARG A 348 15.77 15.80 -2.21
C ARG A 348 16.78 16.39 -3.18
N GLN A 349 18.06 16.35 -2.82
CA GLN A 349 19.14 16.81 -3.68
C GLN A 349 19.17 16.01 -4.99
N GLN A 350 19.13 14.68 -4.92
CA GLN A 350 19.17 13.85 -6.13
C GLN A 350 17.91 14.03 -6.99
N LEU A 351 16.75 14.23 -6.38
CA LEU A 351 15.54 14.61 -7.10
C LEU A 351 15.70 15.96 -7.82
N ALA A 352 16.27 16.95 -7.15
CA ALA A 352 16.53 18.26 -7.75
C ALA A 352 17.48 18.16 -8.96
N GLU A 353 18.46 17.26 -8.90
CA GLU A 353 19.37 16.98 -10.02
C GLU A 353 18.66 16.32 -11.21
N ILE A 354 17.79 15.33 -10.98
CA ILE A 354 17.03 14.63 -12.03
C ILE A 354 16.03 15.57 -12.71
N PHE A 355 15.18 16.24 -11.92
CA PHE A 355 14.08 17.05 -12.44
C PHE A 355 14.50 18.49 -12.76
N ARG A 356 15.74 18.89 -12.43
CA ARG A 356 16.25 20.27 -12.56
C ARG A 356 15.37 21.29 -11.84
N ARG A 357 14.78 20.88 -10.72
CA ARG A 357 13.88 21.68 -9.87
C ARG A 357 13.85 21.15 -8.45
N GLU A 358 13.81 22.06 -7.49
CA GLU A 358 13.61 21.73 -6.07
C GLU A 358 12.28 21.01 -5.83
N PRO A 359 12.27 19.88 -5.11
CA PRO A 359 11.03 19.22 -4.72
C PRO A 359 10.13 20.12 -3.87
N ASN A 360 8.82 19.97 -4.04
CA ASN A 360 7.84 20.70 -3.28
C ASN A 360 7.73 20.17 -1.85
N ILE A 361 8.09 21.03 -0.92
CA ILE A 361 8.03 20.79 0.53
C ILE A 361 6.85 21.50 1.22
N SER A 362 5.97 22.17 0.47
CA SER A 362 4.78 22.83 1.04
C SER A 362 3.71 21.83 1.48
N ILE A 363 3.78 20.61 0.97
CA ILE A 363 2.89 19.51 1.29
C ILE A 363 3.48 18.71 2.45
N ASN A 364 2.64 18.31 3.40
CA ASN A 364 3.07 17.39 4.44
C ASN A 364 3.13 15.96 3.88
N PRO A 365 4.33 15.35 3.76
CA PRO A 365 4.50 14.04 3.14
C PRO A 365 3.81 12.90 3.90
N ASP A 366 3.49 13.10 5.18
CA ASP A 366 2.83 12.09 6.01
C ASP A 366 1.30 12.15 5.96
N GLU A 367 0.71 13.25 5.47
CA GLU A 367 -0.74 13.52 5.56
C GLU A 367 -1.44 13.62 4.19
N VAL A 368 -0.69 13.98 3.14
CA VAL A 368 -1.24 14.30 1.81
C VAL A 368 -2.04 13.15 1.18
N VAL A 369 -1.62 11.91 1.40
CA VAL A 369 -2.28 10.73 0.86
C VAL A 369 -3.68 10.58 1.47
N ALA A 370 -3.80 10.69 2.80
CA ALA A 370 -5.09 10.63 3.48
C ALA A 370 -5.98 11.82 3.12
N GLN A 371 -5.39 13.00 2.92
CA GLN A 371 -6.10 14.18 2.43
C GLN A 371 -6.74 13.92 1.06
N GLY A 372 -5.99 13.34 0.13
CA GLY A 372 -6.48 12.93 -1.18
C GLY A 372 -7.59 11.90 -1.12
N ALA A 373 -7.39 10.85 -0.31
CA ALA A 373 -8.41 9.84 -0.09
C ALA A 373 -9.71 10.43 0.48
N ALA A 374 -9.61 11.44 1.35
CA ALA A 374 -10.76 12.11 1.95
C ALA A 374 -11.52 12.96 0.92
N ILE A 375 -10.80 13.68 0.04
CA ILE A 375 -11.39 14.41 -1.10
C ILE A 375 -12.10 13.42 -2.03
N GLN A 376 -11.50 12.27 -2.33
CA GLN A 376 -12.14 11.25 -3.13
C GLN A 376 -13.42 10.71 -2.44
N ALA A 377 -13.36 10.47 -1.13
CA ALA A 377 -14.52 10.02 -0.36
C ALA A 377 -15.67 11.04 -0.41
N GLY A 378 -15.38 12.33 -0.15
CA GLY A 378 -16.37 13.40 -0.23
C GLY A 378 -16.94 13.61 -1.64
N SER A 379 -16.15 13.38 -2.69
CA SER A 379 -16.61 13.44 -4.09
C SER A 379 -17.64 12.35 -4.40
N LEU A 380 -17.48 11.16 -3.81
CA LEU A 380 -18.37 10.02 -4.01
C LEU A 380 -19.68 10.16 -3.23
N THR A 381 -19.64 10.75 -2.02
CA THR A 381 -20.85 11.01 -1.22
C THR A 381 -21.59 12.28 -1.63
N GLY A 382 -20.93 13.19 -2.36
CA GLY A 382 -21.50 14.47 -2.77
C GLY A 382 -21.35 15.58 -1.72
N ASP A 383 -20.49 15.38 -0.73
CA ASP A 383 -20.28 16.29 0.40
C ASP A 383 -19.25 17.41 0.14
N LEU A 384 -18.58 17.40 -1.02
CA LEU A 384 -17.68 18.47 -1.43
C LEU A 384 -18.46 19.65 -2.00
N THR A 385 -18.53 20.74 -1.24
CA THR A 385 -18.96 22.04 -1.78
C THR A 385 -17.81 22.66 -2.57
N SER A 386 -18.03 23.09 -3.81
CA SER A 386 -16.99 23.75 -4.58
C SER A 386 -16.59 25.07 -3.91
N GLY A 387 -15.32 25.20 -3.54
CA GLY A 387 -14.74 26.44 -3.04
C GLY A 387 -13.27 26.48 -3.42
N THR A 388 -12.89 27.57 -4.11
CA THR A 388 -11.54 28.08 -4.41
C THR A 388 -10.40 27.09 -4.16
N GLY A 389 -9.78 26.60 -5.24
CA GLY A 389 -8.63 25.70 -5.20
C GLY A 389 -7.76 25.94 -3.98
N MET A 390 -7.55 24.87 -3.21
CA MET A 390 -6.73 24.92 -2.01
C MET A 390 -5.37 25.47 -2.42
N GLY A 391 -5.11 26.73 -2.10
CA GLY A 391 -3.76 27.24 -2.18
C GLY A 391 -2.91 26.41 -1.22
N ALA A 392 -1.61 26.28 -1.47
CA ALA A 392 -0.67 25.62 -0.56
C ALA A 392 -0.74 26.17 0.90
N ARG A 393 -1.40 27.31 1.12
CA ARG A 393 -1.70 27.89 2.44
C ARG A 393 -2.94 27.31 3.12
N ASP A 394 -3.97 26.90 2.38
CA ASP A 394 -5.22 26.36 2.94
C ASP A 394 -5.10 24.88 3.32
N ALA A 395 -4.21 24.15 2.64
CA ALA A 395 -3.79 22.79 3.03
C ALA A 395 -3.02 22.76 4.37
N VAL A 396 -2.48 23.90 4.82
CA VAL A 396 -1.67 24.03 6.03
C VAL A 396 -2.42 24.72 7.19
N ALA A 397 -3.57 25.36 6.91
CA ALA A 397 -4.24 26.26 7.87
C ALA A 397 -5.40 25.68 8.71
N THR A 398 -5.57 24.36 8.83
CA THR A 398 -6.44 23.76 9.87
C THR A 398 -5.66 23.44 11.16
N ALA A 399 -4.70 24.29 11.50
CA ALA A 399 -3.83 24.15 12.68
C ALA A 399 -4.42 24.75 13.99
N GLY A 400 -5.69 25.15 14.06
CA GLY A 400 -6.16 25.82 15.28
C GLY A 400 -7.65 25.77 15.64
N HIS A 401 -8.58 25.58 14.71
CA HIS A 401 -10.01 25.69 15.06
C HIS A 401 -10.85 24.75 14.21
N SER A 402 -11.23 23.59 14.77
CA SER A 402 -12.26 22.73 14.18
C SER A 402 -13.59 23.51 14.14
N PRO A 403 -14.26 23.61 12.98
CA PRO A 403 -15.59 24.22 12.86
C PRO A 403 -16.65 23.53 13.74
N LEU A 404 -16.41 22.28 14.16
CA LEU A 404 -17.30 21.50 15.01
C LEU A 404 -17.35 21.99 16.47
N ALA A 405 -16.50 22.95 16.86
CA ALA A 405 -16.55 23.56 18.19
C ALA A 405 -17.77 24.49 18.41
N ARG A 406 -18.56 24.82 17.36
CA ARG A 406 -19.78 25.63 17.49
C ARG A 406 -20.91 25.00 16.68
N GLY A 407 -21.92 24.52 17.40
CA GLY A 407 -23.03 23.74 16.84
C GLY A 407 -23.73 24.40 15.65
N THR A 408 -24.04 23.55 14.67
CA THR A 408 -24.85 23.74 13.45
C THR A 408 -24.20 24.55 12.32
N ILE A 409 -23.93 23.87 11.21
CA ILE A 409 -23.50 24.44 9.93
C ILE A 409 -24.69 24.38 8.96
N THR A 410 -25.09 25.53 8.41
CA THR A 410 -26.03 25.59 7.27
C THR A 410 -25.21 25.67 5.99
N LEU A 411 -25.40 24.71 5.08
CA LEU A 411 -24.67 24.66 3.81
C LEU A 411 -25.49 25.32 2.69
N PRO A 412 -24.92 26.25 1.91
CA PRO A 412 -25.54 26.71 0.67
C PRO A 412 -25.48 25.60 -0.40
N GLU A 413 -26.50 25.53 -1.27
CA GLU A 413 -26.50 24.65 -2.44
C GLU A 413 -25.44 25.11 -3.45
N ILE A 414 -24.50 24.22 -3.76
CA ILE A 414 -23.40 24.43 -4.70
C ILE A 414 -23.20 23.14 -5.51
N THR A 415 -23.00 23.26 -6.82
CA THR A 415 -22.77 22.13 -7.73
C THR A 415 -21.35 21.56 -7.51
N ALA A 416 -21.25 20.37 -6.92
CA ALA A 416 -19.98 19.70 -6.69
C ALA A 416 -19.29 19.32 -8.02
N LYS A 417 -18.06 19.80 -8.25
CA LYS A 417 -17.18 19.26 -9.30
C LYS A 417 -16.58 17.95 -8.80
N ARG A 418 -16.65 16.89 -9.62
CA ARG A 418 -16.08 15.58 -9.30
C ARG A 418 -14.76 15.42 -10.05
N PRO A 419 -13.66 15.04 -9.36
CA PRO A 419 -12.42 14.74 -10.06
C PRO A 419 -12.61 13.52 -10.95
N VAL A 420 -12.02 13.58 -12.14
CA VAL A 420 -11.92 12.45 -13.08
C VAL A 420 -10.53 11.86 -12.92
N LEU A 421 -10.46 10.67 -12.34
CA LEU A 421 -9.21 9.95 -12.14
C LEU A 421 -9.04 8.94 -13.28
N LEU A 422 -8.00 9.11 -14.08
CA LEU A 422 -7.57 8.19 -15.13
C LEU A 422 -6.27 7.53 -14.67
N ASP A 423 -6.38 6.35 -14.07
CA ASP A 423 -5.23 5.60 -13.57
C ASP A 423 -4.71 4.61 -14.63
N VAL A 424 -3.64 3.88 -14.34
CA VAL A 424 -3.06 2.90 -15.27
C VAL A 424 -2.89 1.50 -14.69
N ASN A 425 -2.78 0.52 -15.58
CA ASN A 425 -2.49 -0.86 -15.22
C ASN A 425 -1.02 -1.00 -14.76
N PRO A 426 -0.75 -1.44 -13.52
CA PRO A 426 0.61 -1.41 -12.96
C PRO A 426 1.57 -2.46 -13.53
N ALA A 427 1.06 -3.51 -14.17
CA ALA A 427 1.90 -4.57 -14.73
C ALA A 427 1.21 -5.23 -15.93
N THR A 428 2.01 -5.65 -16.92
CA THR A 428 1.48 -6.41 -18.05
C THR A 428 0.87 -7.71 -17.56
N LEU A 429 -0.37 -7.98 -17.96
CA LEU A 429 -1.01 -9.28 -17.83
C LEU A 429 -0.73 -10.10 -19.09
N ALA A 430 -0.20 -11.31 -18.92
CA ALA A 430 0.09 -12.22 -20.00
C ALA A 430 -0.38 -13.65 -19.68
N ILE A 431 -0.56 -14.46 -20.72
CA ILE A 431 -0.94 -15.87 -20.63
C ILE A 431 0.17 -16.77 -21.16
N HIS A 432 0.28 -17.95 -20.58
CA HIS A 432 1.18 -19.00 -21.05
C HIS A 432 0.69 -19.61 -22.36
N THR A 433 1.59 -19.77 -23.32
CA THR A 433 1.32 -20.37 -24.63
C THR A 433 2.08 -21.67 -24.84
N ALA A 434 1.60 -22.51 -25.76
CA ALA A 434 2.27 -23.75 -26.14
C ALA A 434 3.69 -23.46 -26.67
N GLY A 435 4.71 -23.82 -25.88
CA GLY A 435 6.12 -23.55 -26.17
C GLY A 435 6.90 -22.86 -25.05
N GLY A 436 6.27 -22.55 -23.92
CA GLY A 436 6.93 -21.90 -22.78
C GLY A 436 7.02 -20.38 -22.90
N PHE A 437 6.32 -19.79 -23.87
CA PHE A 437 6.30 -18.36 -24.13
C PHE A 437 5.03 -17.69 -23.57
N THR A 438 5.04 -16.37 -23.53
CA THR A 438 3.91 -15.55 -23.10
C THR A 438 3.27 -14.82 -24.28
N GLU A 439 1.94 -14.71 -24.23
CA GLU A 439 1.17 -13.76 -25.05
C GLU A 439 0.66 -12.64 -24.12
N ARG A 440 1.03 -11.39 -24.41
CA ARG A 440 0.59 -10.23 -23.63
C ARG A 440 -0.85 -9.87 -23.98
N LEU A 441 -1.66 -9.61 -22.97
CA LEU A 441 -3.07 -9.25 -23.11
C LEU A 441 -3.30 -7.78 -22.76
N LEU A 442 -2.95 -7.38 -21.54
CA LEU A 442 -3.12 -6.02 -21.05
C LEU A 442 -1.74 -5.47 -20.75
N ASP A 443 -1.31 -4.44 -21.46
CA ASP A 443 0.01 -3.85 -21.28
C ASP A 443 0.09 -3.05 -19.97
N LYS A 444 1.30 -2.97 -19.41
CA LYS A 444 1.63 -2.03 -18.32
C LYS A 444 1.42 -0.59 -18.79
N ASN A 445 1.02 0.28 -17.85
CA ASN A 445 0.72 1.70 -18.07
C ASN A 445 -0.45 1.96 -19.03
N ALA A 446 -1.21 0.94 -19.43
CA ALA A 446 -2.44 1.15 -20.18
C ALA A 446 -3.52 1.77 -19.27
N PRO A 447 -4.27 2.80 -19.72
CA PRO A 447 -5.31 3.43 -18.90
C PRO A 447 -6.37 2.44 -18.41
N ILE A 448 -6.77 2.54 -17.15
CA ILE A 448 -7.83 1.71 -16.55
C ILE A 448 -9.11 2.54 -16.30
N PRO A 449 -10.31 1.95 -16.47
CA PRO A 449 -10.58 0.55 -16.80
C PRO A 449 -10.21 0.16 -18.24
N ILE A 450 -9.74 -1.08 -18.42
CA ILE A 450 -9.36 -1.65 -19.73
C ILE A 450 -9.93 -3.04 -19.90
N GLU A 451 -10.24 -3.43 -21.14
CA GLU A 451 -10.67 -4.78 -21.49
C GLU A 451 -10.02 -5.32 -22.77
N ARG A 452 -9.79 -6.63 -22.79
CA ARG A 452 -9.34 -7.40 -23.95
C ARG A 452 -9.99 -8.78 -23.97
N SER A 453 -10.36 -9.23 -25.16
CA SER A 453 -10.92 -10.57 -25.37
C SER A 453 -9.96 -11.44 -26.16
N ARG A 454 -9.92 -12.73 -25.84
CA ARG A 454 -9.17 -13.74 -26.58
C ARG A 454 -10.00 -15.01 -26.74
N VAL A 455 -10.00 -15.57 -27.95
CA VAL A 455 -10.70 -16.82 -28.23
C VAL A 455 -9.77 -18.00 -28.00
N PHE A 456 -10.22 -18.93 -27.15
CA PHE A 456 -9.59 -20.21 -26.87
C PHE A 456 -10.42 -21.35 -27.45
N THR A 457 -9.81 -22.53 -27.54
CA THR A 457 -10.49 -23.74 -28.01
C THR A 457 -9.98 -24.98 -27.28
N THR A 458 -10.69 -26.09 -27.43
CA THR A 458 -10.34 -27.37 -26.84
C THR A 458 -9.21 -28.06 -27.61
N SER A 459 -8.34 -28.71 -26.86
CA SER A 459 -7.19 -29.48 -27.37
C SER A 459 -7.47 -30.98 -27.55
N ARG A 460 -8.61 -31.47 -27.02
CA ARG A 460 -9.05 -32.86 -27.08
C ARG A 460 -10.57 -32.94 -27.31
N ASP A 461 -11.00 -34.05 -27.90
CA ASP A 461 -12.44 -34.35 -28.06
C ASP A 461 -13.11 -34.48 -26.69
N ASN A 462 -14.32 -33.93 -26.58
CA ASN A 462 -15.14 -33.94 -25.37
C ASN A 462 -14.43 -33.34 -24.13
N GLN A 463 -13.46 -32.44 -24.33
CA GLN A 463 -12.81 -31.72 -23.24
C GLN A 463 -13.82 -30.78 -22.57
N THR A 464 -14.10 -31.04 -21.29
CA THR A 464 -15.06 -30.26 -20.48
C THR A 464 -14.39 -29.19 -19.61
N ARG A 465 -13.06 -29.09 -19.66
CA ARG A 465 -12.28 -28.16 -18.83
C ARG A 465 -11.12 -27.54 -19.60
N VAL A 466 -10.93 -26.22 -19.51
CA VAL A 466 -9.77 -25.50 -20.05
C VAL A 466 -9.06 -24.77 -18.91
N GLU A 467 -7.73 -24.90 -18.87
CA GLU A 467 -6.86 -24.22 -17.90
C GLU A 467 -5.95 -23.24 -18.65
N ILE A 468 -5.87 -22.00 -18.17
CA ILE A 468 -5.02 -20.95 -18.76
C ILE A 468 -4.16 -20.37 -17.65
N ASP A 469 -2.85 -20.62 -17.72
CA ASP A 469 -1.91 -20.05 -16.76
C ASP A 469 -1.64 -18.58 -17.09
N CYS A 470 -1.82 -17.72 -16.10
CA CYS A 470 -1.60 -16.28 -16.19
C CYS A 470 -0.33 -15.89 -15.45
N CYS A 471 0.40 -14.92 -15.98
CA CYS A 471 1.56 -14.30 -15.33
C CYS A 471 1.55 -12.79 -15.49
N ARG A 472 2.36 -12.11 -14.68
CA ARG A 472 2.64 -10.68 -14.76
C ARG A 472 4.10 -10.44 -15.11
N GLY A 473 4.34 -9.58 -16.08
CA GLY A 473 5.68 -9.16 -16.49
C GLY A 473 5.86 -9.01 -18.00
N GLU A 474 7.04 -8.51 -18.38
CA GLU A 474 7.37 -8.16 -19.77
C GLU A 474 8.17 -9.25 -20.50
N SER A 475 8.61 -10.31 -19.82
CA SER A 475 9.42 -11.34 -20.46
C SER A 475 8.60 -12.14 -21.46
N ARG A 476 9.23 -12.52 -22.58
CA ARG A 476 8.65 -13.44 -23.57
C ARG A 476 8.56 -14.88 -23.06
N ARG A 477 9.31 -15.24 -22.03
CA ARG A 477 9.30 -16.58 -21.44
C ARG A 477 8.42 -16.59 -20.20
N TYR A 478 7.54 -17.58 -20.10
CA TYR A 478 6.61 -17.67 -18.97
C TYR A 478 7.33 -17.79 -17.63
N THR A 479 8.41 -18.57 -17.58
CA THR A 479 9.20 -18.83 -16.36
C THR A 479 9.94 -17.63 -15.80
N ASP A 480 10.12 -16.58 -16.60
CA ASP A 480 10.86 -15.38 -16.22
C ASP A 480 9.92 -14.26 -15.72
N ASN A 481 8.61 -14.51 -15.75
CA ASN A 481 7.57 -13.62 -15.25
C ASN A 481 7.04 -14.11 -13.90
N GLU A 482 6.36 -13.22 -13.18
CA GLU A 482 5.71 -13.57 -11.92
C GLU A 482 4.42 -14.36 -12.19
N PRO A 483 4.28 -15.59 -11.67
CA PRO A 483 3.04 -16.34 -11.84
C PRO A 483 1.91 -15.67 -11.07
N LEU A 484 0.80 -15.39 -11.75
CA LEU A 484 -0.37 -14.78 -11.13
C LEU A 484 -1.32 -15.85 -10.59
N GLY A 485 -1.56 -16.90 -11.38
CA GLY A 485 -2.51 -17.95 -11.08
C GLY A 485 -3.00 -18.65 -12.33
N THR A 486 -3.89 -19.62 -12.17
CA THR A 486 -4.51 -20.34 -13.28
C THR A 486 -5.99 -19.98 -13.37
N LEU A 487 -6.43 -19.60 -14.57
CA LEU A 487 -7.83 -19.43 -14.91
C LEU A 487 -8.42 -20.80 -15.24
N LEU A 488 -9.50 -21.16 -14.55
CA LEU A 488 -10.19 -22.42 -14.74
C LEU A 488 -11.55 -22.18 -15.40
N LEU A 489 -11.80 -22.87 -16.51
CA LEU A 489 -13.07 -22.90 -17.22
C LEU A 489 -13.59 -24.34 -17.16
N ASP A 490 -14.54 -24.59 -16.27
CA ASP A 490 -15.12 -25.91 -16.03
C ASP A 490 -16.52 -26.02 -16.66
N ASP A 491 -17.08 -27.23 -16.70
CA ASP A 491 -18.43 -27.51 -17.21
C ASP A 491 -18.66 -27.12 -18.68
N LEU A 492 -17.60 -27.18 -19.50
CA LEU A 492 -17.71 -26.91 -20.93
C LEU A 492 -18.50 -28.04 -21.64
N PRO A 493 -19.36 -27.70 -22.62
CA PRO A 493 -20.15 -28.70 -23.33
C PRO A 493 -19.23 -29.63 -24.15
N PRO A 494 -19.46 -30.96 -24.10
CA PRO A 494 -18.64 -31.91 -24.84
C PRO A 494 -18.82 -31.72 -26.34
N ARG A 495 -17.72 -31.41 -27.04
CA ARG A 495 -17.66 -31.24 -28.50
C ARG A 495 -16.35 -31.82 -29.07
N PRO A 496 -16.27 -32.09 -30.38
CA PRO A 496 -15.01 -32.43 -31.03
C PRO A 496 -13.93 -31.36 -30.78
N ARG A 497 -12.66 -31.76 -30.83
CA ARG A 497 -11.52 -30.86 -30.66
C ARG A 497 -11.60 -29.70 -31.66
N GLY A 498 -11.51 -28.47 -31.17
CA GLY A 498 -11.48 -27.27 -32.02
C GLY A 498 -12.86 -26.66 -32.30
N ASP A 499 -13.95 -27.40 -32.07
CA ASP A 499 -15.31 -26.94 -32.37
C ASP A 499 -15.87 -25.97 -31.33
N LEU A 500 -15.38 -26.06 -30.10
CA LEU A 500 -15.75 -25.13 -29.04
C LEU A 500 -14.89 -23.86 -29.16
N GLN A 501 -15.53 -22.71 -29.34
CA GLN A 501 -14.87 -21.40 -29.33
C GLN A 501 -15.28 -20.65 -28.06
N ILE A 502 -14.32 -20.45 -27.17
CA ILE A 502 -14.55 -19.81 -25.88
C ILE A 502 -13.88 -18.46 -25.90
N GLU A 503 -14.68 -17.40 -25.94
CA GLU A 503 -14.15 -16.05 -25.77
C GLU A 503 -13.93 -15.79 -24.28
N VAL A 504 -12.69 -15.51 -23.89
CA VAL A 504 -12.33 -15.09 -22.55
C VAL A 504 -12.01 -13.61 -22.58
N GLN A 505 -12.81 -12.83 -21.87
CA GLN A 505 -12.65 -11.40 -21.67
C GLN A 505 -11.91 -11.14 -20.35
N PHE A 506 -10.81 -10.42 -20.44
CA PHE A 506 -10.02 -9.92 -19.31
C PHE A 506 -10.30 -8.44 -19.16
N ARG A 507 -10.79 -8.02 -17.99
CA ARG A 507 -11.11 -6.63 -17.70
C ARG A 507 -10.45 -6.19 -16.40
N VAL A 508 -9.72 -5.09 -16.40
CA VAL A 508 -9.28 -4.42 -15.18
C VAL A 508 -10.21 -3.24 -14.92
N ASP A 509 -10.77 -3.16 -13.71
CA ASP A 509 -11.71 -2.09 -13.34
C ASP A 509 -10.99 -0.82 -12.82
N ALA A 510 -11.78 0.14 -12.33
CA ALA A 510 -11.26 1.42 -11.83
C ALA A 510 -10.54 1.30 -10.47
N ASP A 511 -10.65 0.17 -9.76
CA ASP A 511 -9.90 -0.13 -8.55
C ASP A 511 -8.60 -0.90 -8.85
N GLY A 512 -8.37 -1.24 -10.13
CA GLY A 512 -7.22 -2.06 -10.56
C GLY A 512 -7.41 -3.56 -10.32
N ILE A 513 -8.65 -4.01 -10.14
CA ILE A 513 -9.01 -5.42 -9.88
C ILE A 513 -9.29 -6.11 -11.22
N LEU A 514 -8.75 -7.32 -11.39
CA LEU A 514 -8.91 -8.13 -12.61
C LEU A 514 -10.18 -8.98 -12.53
N HIS A 515 -11.06 -8.79 -13.51
CA HIS A 515 -12.26 -9.57 -13.75
C HIS A 515 -12.07 -10.41 -15.00
N VAL A 516 -12.44 -11.69 -14.93
CA VAL A 516 -12.34 -12.59 -16.09
C VAL A 516 -13.68 -13.26 -16.33
N ARG A 517 -14.17 -13.15 -17.58
CA ARG A 517 -15.43 -13.74 -18.01
C ARG A 517 -15.19 -14.62 -19.22
N ALA A 518 -15.78 -15.81 -19.24
CA ALA A 518 -15.75 -16.68 -20.39
C ALA A 518 -17.14 -16.81 -21.02
N SER A 519 -17.21 -16.87 -22.34
CA SER A 519 -18.45 -17.06 -23.10
C SER A 519 -18.24 -18.08 -24.22
N ASP A 520 -19.11 -19.09 -24.33
CA ASP A 520 -19.18 -19.95 -25.52
C ASP A 520 -19.85 -19.16 -26.66
N LEU A 521 -19.10 -18.91 -27.73
CA LEU A 521 -19.58 -18.11 -28.86
C LEU A 521 -20.74 -18.76 -29.62
N ALA A 522 -20.88 -20.09 -29.54
CA ALA A 522 -21.93 -20.80 -30.26
C ALA A 522 -23.27 -20.81 -29.49
N SER A 523 -23.22 -21.05 -28.18
CA SER A 523 -24.44 -21.12 -27.35
C SER A 523 -24.82 -19.80 -26.69
N GLY A 524 -23.88 -18.84 -26.63
CA GLY A 524 -24.02 -17.61 -25.85
C GLY A 524 -24.02 -17.84 -24.33
N GLN A 525 -23.77 -19.07 -23.87
CA GLN A 525 -23.62 -19.33 -22.44
C GLN A 525 -22.39 -18.62 -21.89
N GLN A 526 -22.55 -18.00 -20.72
CA GLN A 526 -21.50 -17.25 -20.06
C GLN A 526 -21.23 -17.84 -18.69
N GLN A 527 -19.96 -17.85 -18.33
CA GLN A 527 -19.47 -18.31 -17.04
C GLN A 527 -18.52 -17.25 -16.50
N GLU A 528 -18.66 -16.95 -15.21
CA GLU A 528 -17.65 -16.19 -14.50
C GLU A 528 -16.45 -17.10 -14.27
N ALA A 529 -15.27 -16.68 -14.72
CA ALA A 529 -14.09 -17.50 -14.67
C ALA A 529 -13.25 -17.08 -13.45
N HIS A 530 -12.89 -18.04 -12.62
CA HIS A 530 -12.16 -17.76 -11.39
C HIS A 530 -10.65 -17.85 -11.64
N LEU A 531 -9.94 -16.74 -11.43
CA LEU A 531 -8.49 -16.75 -11.37
C LEU A 531 -8.06 -17.12 -9.96
N GLN A 532 -7.39 -18.27 -9.80
CA GLN A 532 -6.82 -18.67 -8.51
C GLN A 532 -5.52 -17.90 -8.27
N VAL A 533 -5.63 -16.68 -7.73
CA VAL A 533 -4.49 -15.80 -7.48
C VAL A 533 -3.67 -16.30 -6.30
N LEU A 534 -2.40 -16.61 -6.51
CA LEU A 534 -1.52 -17.07 -5.42
C LEU A 534 -1.34 -15.98 -4.35
N GLY A 535 -1.38 -16.37 -3.07
CA GLY A 535 -1.23 -15.45 -1.95
C GLY A 535 -2.47 -14.62 -1.60
N ALA A 536 -3.50 -14.62 -2.46
CA ALA A 536 -4.76 -13.96 -2.19
C ALA A 536 -5.57 -14.70 -1.11
N PRO A 537 -6.40 -13.99 -0.31
CA PRO A 537 -7.30 -14.61 0.65
C PRO A 537 -8.23 -15.59 -0.06
N VAL A 538 -8.41 -16.78 0.52
CA VAL A 538 -9.38 -17.75 0.03
C VAL A 538 -10.73 -17.41 0.65
N ALA A 539 -11.77 -17.24 -0.16
CA ALA A 539 -13.12 -17.11 0.37
C ALA A 539 -13.43 -18.32 1.27
N PRO A 540 -14.08 -18.14 2.44
CA PRO A 540 -14.48 -19.28 3.25
C PRO A 540 -15.36 -20.18 2.39
N ALA A 541 -15.02 -21.47 2.30
CA ALA A 541 -15.88 -22.44 1.65
C ALA A 541 -17.29 -22.29 2.25
N GLY A 542 -18.30 -22.07 1.41
CA GLY A 542 -19.69 -22.11 1.85
C GLY A 542 -19.95 -23.39 2.65
N PRO A 543 -20.92 -23.40 3.58
CA PRO A 543 -21.17 -24.56 4.41
C PRO A 543 -21.33 -25.79 3.50
N ALA A 544 -20.44 -26.78 3.68
CA ALA A 544 -20.48 -28.01 2.91
C ALA A 544 -21.90 -28.58 3.02
N SER A 545 -22.57 -28.72 1.87
CA SER A 545 -23.86 -29.38 1.79
C SER A 545 -23.75 -30.75 2.46
N GLY A 546 -24.68 -31.00 3.39
CA GLY A 546 -24.60 -32.06 4.38
C GLY A 546 -24.26 -33.44 3.81
N VAL A 547 -23.27 -34.06 4.42
CA VAL A 547 -23.18 -35.52 4.47
C VAL A 547 -24.28 -35.99 5.44
N PRO A 548 -25.19 -36.91 5.05
CA PRO A 548 -26.14 -37.47 5.99
C PRO A 548 -25.38 -38.31 7.02
N ASP A 549 -25.57 -38.01 8.30
CA ASP A 549 -25.17 -38.87 9.40
C ASP A 549 -25.95 -40.20 9.29
N ASP A 550 -25.31 -41.22 8.72
CA ASP A 550 -25.73 -42.61 8.90
C ASP A 550 -25.24 -43.07 10.28
N LYS A 551 -26.16 -43.10 11.25
CA LYS A 551 -26.00 -43.84 12.50
C LYS A 551 -26.72 -45.19 12.38
N PRO A 552 -26.14 -46.28 12.90
CA PRO A 552 -26.94 -47.36 13.47
C PRO A 552 -27.54 -46.97 14.83
#